data_AF-A0A813ZFW1-F1
#
_entry.id   AF-A0A813ZFW1-F1
#
_cell.length_a   1.000
_cell.length_b   1.000
_cell.length_c   1.000
_cell.angle_alpha   90.00
_cell.angle_beta   90.00
_cell.angle_gamma   90.00
#
_symmetry.space_group_name_H-M   'P 1'
#
loop_
_entity.id
_entity.type
_entity.pdbx_description
1 polymer ?
#
loop_
_entity_poly.entity_id
_entity_poly.type
_entity_poly.pdbx_seq_one_letter_code
_entity_poly.pdbx_strand_id
1 'polypeptide(L)'
;MPDKGKGVVILGRKEYIDKMNQILNDTTTFSRIYHDPTIYNEDKLIRTLLRLKEENFITDEEYKLARPTGSRPARIYGLPKIHKPNIPLRLILSATKTIAYGLGKILSIRLAPLRNSPFVVRDTGDFVKRVSALSSEDVKKKMISFDVTSLFTKVPLTYTIELILNELYPECTETCRGKPRTKQCSACKDHTNFETLFRSATSEGHPFSSKYQIHR
;
A
#
# COMPACT_ATOMS: atom_id res chain seq x y z
N MET A 1 13.05 17.65 -9.39
CA MET A 1 13.54 16.38 -9.98
C MET A 1 12.46 15.82 -10.90
N PRO A 2 12.81 15.28 -12.07
CA PRO A 2 11.86 14.61 -12.97
C PRO A 2 11.42 13.26 -12.42
N ASP A 3 10.29 12.76 -12.92
CA ASP A 3 9.79 11.41 -12.61
C ASP A 3 10.77 10.29 -13.03
N LYS A 4 11.51 10.51 -14.12
CA LYS A 4 12.51 9.58 -14.65
C LYS A 4 13.75 10.33 -15.15
N GLY A 5 14.92 9.73 -14.95
CA GLY A 5 16.22 10.28 -15.37
C GLY A 5 16.92 11.10 -14.28
N LYS A 6 18.20 11.41 -14.49
CA LYS A 6 19.06 12.18 -13.56
C LYS A 6 19.13 13.67 -13.95
N GLY A 7 17.98 14.29 -14.22
CA GLY A 7 17.91 15.70 -14.65
C GLY A 7 17.49 16.66 -13.54
N VAL A 8 17.77 17.95 -13.73
CA VAL A 8 17.16 19.04 -12.95
C VAL A 8 15.98 19.58 -13.76
N VAL A 9 14.85 19.84 -13.08
CA VAL A 9 13.66 20.42 -13.72
C VAL A 9 13.31 21.71 -13.00
N ILE A 10 13.20 22.79 -13.78
CA ILE A 10 12.70 24.09 -13.33
C ILE A 10 11.31 24.26 -13.94
N LEU A 11 10.31 24.48 -13.08
CA LEU A 11 8.92 24.66 -13.48
C LEU A 11 8.38 25.93 -12.84
N GLY A 12 7.65 26.74 -13.60
CA GLY A 12 7.02 27.94 -13.06
C GLY A 12 6.06 27.60 -11.92
N ARG A 13 6.14 28.32 -10.80
CA ARG A 13 5.29 28.05 -9.62
C ARG A 13 3.80 28.05 -9.97
N LYS A 14 3.35 29.01 -10.78
CA LYS A 14 1.96 29.12 -11.25
C LYS A 14 1.56 27.89 -12.05
N GLU A 15 2.35 27.52 -13.06
CA GLU A 15 2.09 26.33 -13.88
C GLU A 15 2.02 25.05 -13.04
N TYR A 16 2.93 24.88 -12.08
CA TYR A 16 2.90 23.73 -11.17
C TYR A 16 1.62 23.68 -10.33
N ILE A 17 1.24 24.81 -9.73
CA ILE A 17 0.02 24.91 -8.92
C ILE A 17 -1.22 24.63 -9.77
N ASP A 18 -1.29 25.17 -10.98
CA ASP A 18 -2.42 24.98 -11.89
C ASP A 18 -2.55 23.50 -12.29
N LYS A 19 -1.43 22.84 -12.64
CA LYS A 19 -1.41 21.38 -12.92
C LYS A 19 -1.81 20.55 -11.70
N MET A 20 -1.33 20.91 -10.50
CA MET A 20 -1.70 20.22 -9.27
C MET A 20 -3.20 20.38 -8.99
N ASN A 21 -3.75 21.58 -9.11
CA ASN A 21 -5.16 21.84 -8.89
C ASN A 21 -6.05 21.11 -9.90
N GLN A 22 -5.64 21.04 -11.17
CA GLN A 22 -6.35 20.27 -12.19
C GLN A 22 -6.50 18.79 -11.77
N ILE A 23 -5.47 18.19 -11.20
CA ILE A 23 -5.51 16.80 -10.73
C ILE A 23 -6.32 16.69 -9.43
N LEU A 24 -6.09 17.57 -8.45
CA LEU A 24 -6.73 17.49 -7.13
C LEU A 24 -8.22 17.91 -7.15
N ASN A 25 -8.69 18.52 -8.23
CA ASN A 25 -10.11 18.83 -8.44
C ASN A 25 -10.88 17.67 -9.11
N ASP A 26 -10.20 16.58 -9.50
CA ASP A 26 -10.87 15.38 -9.99
C ASP A 26 -11.70 14.75 -8.87
N THR A 27 -13.01 14.98 -8.91
CA THR A 27 -13.94 14.47 -7.92
C THR A 27 -14.22 12.98 -8.09
N THR A 28 -13.73 12.32 -9.14
CA THR A 28 -13.81 10.86 -9.26
C THR A 28 -12.74 10.16 -8.43
N THR A 29 -11.59 10.82 -8.25
CA THR A 29 -10.43 10.31 -7.51
C THR A 29 -10.28 10.93 -6.13
N PHE A 30 -10.70 12.18 -5.92
CA PHE A 30 -10.49 12.93 -4.67
C PHE A 30 -11.79 13.43 -4.04
N SER A 31 -11.80 13.51 -2.72
CA SER A 31 -12.86 14.07 -1.90
C SER A 31 -12.28 15.09 -0.92
N ARG A 32 -12.97 16.20 -0.71
CA ARG A 32 -12.53 17.23 0.23
C ARG A 32 -13.00 16.88 1.63
N ILE A 33 -12.12 17.09 2.61
CA ILE A 33 -12.44 17.03 4.04
C ILE A 33 -12.28 18.42 4.66
N TYR A 34 -13.10 18.72 5.66
CA TYR A 34 -13.16 20.02 6.34
C TYR A 34 -12.50 20.00 7.72
N HIS A 35 -12.17 18.81 8.22
CA HIS A 35 -11.54 18.61 9.52
C HIS A 35 -10.41 17.59 9.35
N ASP A 36 -9.31 17.81 10.07
CA ASP A 36 -8.19 16.88 10.11
C ASP A 36 -8.52 15.71 11.06
N PRO A 37 -8.71 14.47 10.56
CA PRO A 37 -9.04 13.32 11.40
C PRO A 37 -7.81 12.72 12.09
N THR A 38 -6.62 13.32 11.95
CA THR A 38 -5.35 12.68 12.31
C THR A 38 -5.32 12.21 13.76
N ILE A 39 -5.71 13.07 14.71
CA ILE A 39 -5.70 12.75 16.14
C ILE A 39 -6.68 11.61 16.46
N TYR A 40 -7.90 11.69 15.91
CA TYR A 40 -8.92 10.66 16.11
C TYR A 40 -8.48 9.28 15.58
N ASN A 41 -7.90 9.26 14.37
CA ASN A 41 -7.40 8.01 13.76
C ASN A 41 -6.16 7.48 14.49
N GLU A 42 -5.30 8.36 15.02
CA GLU A 42 -4.15 7.97 15.85
C GLU A 42 -4.62 7.24 17.12
N ASP A 43 -5.57 7.82 17.86
CA ASP A 43 -6.13 7.19 19.06
C ASP A 43 -6.81 5.86 18.77
N LYS A 44 -7.56 5.79 17.67
CA LYS A 44 -8.25 4.56 17.24
C LYS A 44 -7.26 3.45 16.88
N LEU A 45 -6.19 3.78 16.15
CA LEU A 45 -5.13 2.83 15.83
C LEU A 45 -4.42 2.37 17.11
N ILE A 46 -4.09 3.26 18.03
CA ILE A 46 -3.43 2.90 19.30
C ILE A 46 -4.28 1.90 20.10
N ARG A 47 -5.60 2.15 20.23
CA ARG A 47 -6.51 1.21 20.90
C ARG A 47 -6.55 -0.16 20.22
N THR A 48 -6.55 -0.16 18.88
CA THR A 48 -6.55 -1.40 18.10
C THR A 48 -5.27 -2.19 18.33
N LEU A 49 -4.11 -1.52 18.28
CA LEU A 49 -2.81 -2.14 18.52
C LEU A 49 -2.68 -2.67 19.95
N LEU A 50 -3.20 -1.95 20.96
CA LEU A 50 -3.22 -2.41 22.34
C LEU A 50 -4.00 -3.71 22.48
N ARG A 51 -5.22 -3.78 21.93
CA ARG A 51 -6.03 -5.02 21.93
C ARG A 51 -5.27 -6.17 21.28
N LEU A 52 -4.65 -5.94 20.13
CA LEU A 52 -3.89 -6.97 19.41
C LEU A 52 -2.67 -7.46 20.20
N LYS A 53 -2.04 -6.56 20.96
CA LYS A 53 -0.95 -6.92 21.87
C LYS A 53 -1.46 -7.73 23.06
N GLU A 54 -2.56 -7.33 23.68
CA GLU A 54 -3.19 -8.06 24.81
C GLU A 54 -3.61 -9.48 24.41
N GLU A 55 -4.01 -9.68 23.15
CA GLU A 55 -4.30 -10.99 22.57
C GLU A 55 -3.06 -11.78 22.15
N ASN A 56 -1.85 -11.26 22.41
CA ASN A 56 -0.55 -11.82 21.99
C ASN A 56 -0.39 -12.01 20.47
N PHE A 57 -1.18 -11.28 19.68
CA PHE A 57 -1.12 -11.37 18.22
C PHE A 57 0.05 -10.58 17.63
N ILE A 58 0.41 -9.44 18.24
CA ILE A 58 1.62 -8.67 17.92
C ILE A 58 2.55 -8.65 19.12
N THR A 59 3.86 -8.64 18.86
CA THR A 59 4.87 -8.55 19.93
C THR A 59 4.99 -7.12 20.48
N ASP A 60 5.74 -6.97 21.58
CA ASP A 60 6.08 -5.66 22.13
C ASP A 60 6.89 -4.79 21.15
N GLU A 61 7.80 -5.39 20.42
CA GLU A 61 8.62 -4.73 19.39
C GLU A 61 7.76 -4.29 18.22
N GLU A 62 6.86 -5.15 17.76
CA GLU A 62 5.87 -4.80 16.74
C GLU A 62 4.98 -3.67 17.22
N TYR A 63 4.43 -3.75 18.43
CA TYR A 63 3.63 -2.66 18.99
C TYR A 63 4.39 -1.33 18.99
N LYS A 64 5.63 -1.31 19.51
CA LYS A 64 6.48 -0.10 19.54
C LYS A 64 6.77 0.43 18.13
N LEU A 65 6.96 -0.45 17.15
CA LEU A 65 7.21 -0.08 15.76
C LEU A 65 5.96 0.47 15.07
N ALA A 66 4.78 -0.09 15.35
CA ALA A 66 3.51 0.31 14.74
C ALA A 66 2.93 1.57 15.36
N ARG A 67 3.15 1.75 16.67
CA ARG A 67 2.48 2.79 17.45
C ARG A 67 2.82 4.18 16.89
N PRO A 68 1.82 4.91 16.36
CA PRO A 68 2.03 6.27 15.93
C PRO A 68 2.43 7.18 17.11
N THR A 69 3.21 8.21 16.81
CA THR A 69 3.58 9.29 17.75
C THR A 69 3.65 10.61 17.00
N GLY A 70 2.71 11.52 17.30
CA GLY A 70 2.71 12.85 16.69
C GLY A 70 2.53 12.79 15.17
N SER A 71 1.55 12.01 14.71
CA SER A 71 1.30 11.81 13.29
C SER A 71 0.88 13.11 12.61
N ARG A 72 1.10 13.14 11.30
CA ARG A 72 0.61 14.21 10.43
C ARG A 72 -0.11 13.65 9.21
N PRO A 73 -0.98 14.45 8.56
CA PRO A 73 -1.51 14.10 7.26
C PRO A 73 -0.40 13.82 6.23
N ALA A 74 -0.70 12.92 5.30
CA ALA A 74 0.17 12.63 4.18
C ALA A 74 0.33 13.88 3.28
N ARG A 75 1.51 14.06 2.69
CA ARG A 75 1.79 15.20 1.80
C ARG A 75 1.80 14.76 0.35
N ILE A 76 1.09 15.48 -0.51
CA ILE A 76 1.05 15.21 -1.95
C ILE A 76 1.95 16.21 -2.69
N TYR A 77 2.73 15.73 -3.64
CA TYR A 77 3.46 16.57 -4.60
C TYR A 77 3.53 15.90 -5.97
N GLY A 78 3.78 16.70 -7.02
CA GLY A 78 3.86 16.25 -8.41
C GLY A 78 5.29 16.20 -8.91
N LEU A 79 5.69 15.09 -9.54
CA LEU A 79 6.94 14.98 -10.28
C LEU A 79 6.69 15.11 -11.78
N PRO A 80 7.36 16.02 -12.50
CA PRO A 80 7.15 16.21 -13.94
C PRO A 80 7.63 14.99 -14.74
N LYS A 81 6.73 14.43 -15.56
CA LYS A 81 7.02 13.36 -16.51
C LYS A 81 7.57 13.94 -17.81
N ILE A 82 8.83 14.40 -17.78
CA ILE A 82 9.51 15.06 -18.92
C ILE A 82 9.60 14.21 -20.20
N HIS A 83 9.42 12.89 -20.08
CA HIS A 83 9.45 11.94 -21.19
C HIS A 83 8.06 11.74 -21.84
N LYS A 84 7.05 12.55 -21.48
CA LYS A 84 5.69 12.48 -22.03
C LYS A 84 5.28 13.85 -22.60
N PRO A 85 4.48 13.88 -23.68
CA PRO A 85 3.91 15.13 -24.21
C PRO A 85 3.18 15.91 -23.12
N ASN A 86 3.24 17.24 -23.16
CA ASN A 86 2.63 18.17 -22.19
C ASN A 86 3.19 18.10 -20.75
N ILE A 87 4.21 17.27 -20.50
CA ILE A 87 4.91 17.13 -19.22
C ILE A 87 3.92 17.04 -18.04
N PRO A 88 3.05 16.01 -18.02
CA PRO A 88 2.10 15.81 -16.93
C PRO A 88 2.82 15.54 -15.62
N LEU A 89 2.17 15.83 -14.48
CA LEU A 89 2.70 15.50 -13.16
C LEU A 89 2.37 14.05 -12.79
N ARG A 90 3.34 13.32 -12.25
CA ARG A 90 3.10 12.11 -11.47
C ARG A 90 2.85 12.52 -10.03
N LEU A 91 1.65 12.27 -9.51
CA LEU A 91 1.40 12.45 -8.09
C LEU A 91 2.21 11.44 -7.27
N ILE A 92 2.86 11.94 -6.23
CA ILE A 92 3.54 11.18 -5.20
C ILE A 92 2.92 11.56 -3.86
N LEU A 93 2.52 10.54 -3.10
CA LEU A 93 2.05 10.67 -1.74
C LEU A 93 3.18 10.31 -0.78
N SER A 94 3.66 11.28 -0.01
CA SER A 94 4.58 11.01 1.10
C SER A 94 3.79 10.61 2.34
N ALA A 95 3.81 9.31 2.64
CA ALA A 95 3.27 8.73 3.86
C ALA A 95 4.26 8.80 5.05
N THR A 96 5.26 9.68 5.00
CA THR A 96 6.25 9.79 6.08
C THR A 96 5.65 10.46 7.31
N LYS A 97 5.82 9.81 8.48
CA LYS A 97 5.24 10.25 9.76
C LYS A 97 3.70 10.33 9.74
N THR A 98 3.05 9.58 8.86
CA THR A 98 1.60 9.39 8.95
C THR A 98 1.27 8.29 9.95
N ILE A 99 -0.01 8.21 10.33
CA ILE A 99 -0.55 7.25 11.29
C ILE A 99 -0.19 5.81 10.90
N ALA A 100 -0.28 5.48 9.61
CA ALA A 100 -0.02 4.14 9.08
C ALA A 100 1.46 3.84 8.80
N TYR A 101 2.40 4.77 9.03
CA TYR A 101 3.81 4.60 8.63
C TYR A 101 4.47 3.41 9.35
N GLY A 102 4.33 3.33 10.67
CA GLY A 102 4.86 2.23 11.47
C GLY A 102 4.17 0.90 11.15
N LEU A 103 2.84 0.93 11.05
CA LEU A 103 2.01 -0.21 10.69
C LEU A 103 2.40 -0.82 9.34
N GLY A 104 2.68 0.03 8.33
CA GLY A 104 3.15 -0.42 7.02
C GLY A 104 4.48 -1.18 7.07
N LYS A 105 5.38 -0.84 8.02
CA LYS A 105 6.63 -1.59 8.21
C LYS A 105 6.37 -3.01 8.72
N ILE A 106 5.49 -3.16 9.70
CA ILE A 106 5.15 -4.49 10.25
C ILE A 106 4.46 -5.35 9.21
N LEU A 107 3.50 -4.78 8.46
CA LEU A 107 2.86 -5.50 7.35
C LEU A 107 3.91 -5.92 6.31
N SER A 108 4.87 -5.06 5.98
CA SER A 108 5.96 -5.43 5.06
C SER A 108 6.81 -6.59 5.58
N ILE A 109 7.03 -6.69 6.90
CA ILE A 109 7.79 -7.79 7.51
C ILE A 109 6.95 -9.08 7.48
N ARG A 110 5.70 -9.03 7.94
CA ARG A 110 4.83 -10.21 7.99
C ARG A 110 4.44 -10.76 6.61
N LEU A 111 4.39 -9.90 5.59
CA LEU A 111 4.12 -10.30 4.20
C LEU A 111 5.38 -10.69 3.43
N ALA A 112 6.58 -10.50 3.99
CA ALA A 112 7.82 -10.83 3.31
C ALA A 112 7.89 -12.30 2.81
N PRO A 113 7.42 -13.31 3.56
CA PRO A 113 7.42 -14.69 3.09
C PRO A 113 6.62 -14.91 1.81
N LEU A 114 5.50 -14.18 1.63
CA LEU A 114 4.61 -14.29 0.46
C LEU A 114 5.24 -13.74 -0.84
N ARG A 115 6.34 -12.99 -0.74
CA ARG A 115 7.03 -12.43 -1.90
C ARG A 115 7.92 -13.45 -2.61
N ASN A 116 8.18 -14.59 -1.98
CA ASN A 116 9.04 -15.63 -2.53
C ASN A 116 8.24 -16.47 -3.52
N SER A 117 8.50 -16.28 -4.81
CA SER A 117 7.90 -17.07 -5.88
C SER A 117 8.92 -17.33 -6.97
N PRO A 118 8.93 -18.53 -7.59
CA PRO A 118 9.85 -18.84 -8.69
C PRO A 118 9.63 -17.94 -9.91
N PHE A 119 8.44 -17.34 -10.03
CA PHE A 119 8.05 -16.45 -11.12
C PHE A 119 8.41 -14.97 -10.86
N VAL A 120 8.86 -14.63 -9.66
CA VAL A 120 9.30 -13.27 -9.32
C VAL A 120 10.78 -13.14 -9.61
N VAL A 121 11.12 -12.14 -10.42
CA VAL A 121 12.51 -11.76 -10.69
C VAL A 121 12.94 -10.75 -9.63
N ARG A 122 14.10 -10.99 -9.00
CA ARG A 122 14.55 -10.20 -7.84
C ARG A 122 15.06 -8.82 -8.23
N ASP A 123 15.90 -8.77 -9.27
CA ASP A 123 16.60 -7.57 -9.72
C ASP A 123 17.01 -7.72 -11.20
N THR A 124 17.60 -6.66 -11.77
CA THR A 124 18.05 -6.65 -13.17
C THR A 124 19.13 -7.70 -13.45
N GLY A 125 19.98 -8.04 -12.48
CA GLY A 125 21.00 -9.07 -12.64
C GLY A 125 20.41 -10.48 -12.70
N ASP A 126 19.46 -10.78 -11.80
CA ASP A 126 18.67 -12.02 -11.83
C ASP A 126 17.90 -12.16 -13.16
N PHE A 127 17.30 -11.06 -13.64
CA PHE A 127 16.64 -11.04 -14.94
C PHE A 127 17.57 -11.48 -16.08
N VAL A 128 18.73 -10.83 -16.22
CA VAL A 128 19.70 -11.12 -17.28
C VAL A 128 20.15 -12.58 -17.21
N LYS A 129 20.48 -13.08 -16.01
CA LYS A 129 20.89 -14.47 -15.82
C LYS A 129 19.82 -15.46 -16.28
N ARG A 130 18.57 -15.25 -15.86
CA ARG A 130 17.45 -16.14 -16.22
C ARG A 130 17.20 -16.16 -17.72
N VAL A 131 17.19 -14.98 -18.35
CA VAL A 131 16.97 -14.88 -19.80
C VAL A 131 18.12 -15.51 -20.58
N SER A 132 19.38 -15.27 -20.18
CA SER A 132 20.56 -15.89 -20.82
C SER A 132 20.59 -17.41 -20.69
N ALA A 133 20.00 -17.98 -19.65
CA ALA A 133 19.90 -19.43 -19.45
C ALA A 133 18.81 -20.10 -20.32
N LEU A 134 17.88 -19.34 -20.89
CA LEU A 134 16.90 -19.87 -21.84
C LEU A 134 17.63 -20.15 -23.17
N SER A 135 18.12 -21.39 -23.37
CA SER A 135 19.00 -21.77 -24.50
C SER A 135 18.47 -21.30 -25.87
N SER A 136 19.40 -21.01 -26.78
CA SER A 136 19.13 -20.56 -28.15
C SER A 136 18.79 -21.70 -29.13
N GLU A 137 18.58 -22.93 -28.64
CA GLU A 137 18.51 -24.13 -29.48
C GLU A 137 17.17 -24.28 -30.25
N ASP A 138 16.16 -23.47 -29.94
CA ASP A 138 14.92 -23.40 -30.69
C ASP A 138 14.78 -22.07 -31.43
N VAL A 139 14.88 -22.12 -32.76
CA VAL A 139 14.93 -20.98 -33.69
C VAL A 139 13.60 -20.19 -33.80
N LYS A 140 12.67 -20.30 -32.84
CA LYS A 140 11.36 -19.61 -32.88
C LYS A 140 10.84 -19.12 -31.52
N LYS A 141 11.68 -18.52 -30.68
CA LYS A 141 11.20 -17.88 -29.43
C LYS A 141 10.75 -16.44 -29.69
N LYS A 142 9.55 -16.07 -29.21
CA LYS A 142 9.04 -14.70 -29.21
C LYS A 142 8.96 -14.20 -27.77
N MET A 143 9.49 -13.00 -27.52
CA MET A 143 9.31 -12.31 -26.25
C MET A 143 8.10 -11.39 -26.34
N ILE A 144 7.19 -11.52 -25.37
CA ILE A 144 6.00 -10.67 -25.26
C ILE A 144 6.10 -9.94 -23.92
N SER A 145 5.90 -8.63 -23.94
CA SER A 145 5.93 -7.78 -22.74
C SER A 145 4.53 -7.23 -22.49
N PHE A 146 4.08 -7.33 -21.24
CA PHE A 146 2.84 -6.74 -20.75
C PHE A 146 3.18 -5.66 -19.73
N ASP A 147 2.44 -4.55 -19.74
CA ASP A 147 2.53 -3.48 -18.74
C ASP A 147 1.17 -3.26 -18.10
N VAL A 148 1.15 -3.10 -16.77
CA VAL A 148 -0.08 -2.88 -16.01
C VAL A 148 -0.31 -1.38 -15.84
N THR A 149 -1.40 -0.88 -16.43
CA THR A 149 -1.78 0.53 -16.31
C THR A 149 -2.35 0.84 -14.93
N SER A 150 -1.74 1.80 -14.23
CA SER A 150 -2.23 2.37 -12.96
C SER A 150 -2.40 1.32 -11.84
N LEU A 151 -1.42 0.43 -11.67
CA LEU A 151 -1.46 -0.64 -10.67
C LEU A 151 -1.94 -0.18 -9.28
N PHE A 152 -1.36 0.89 -8.72
CA PHE A 152 -1.70 1.35 -7.37
C PHE A 152 -3.18 1.69 -7.13
N THR A 153 -3.90 2.13 -8.17
CA THR A 153 -5.31 2.52 -8.05
C THR A 153 -6.27 1.42 -8.53
N LYS A 154 -5.76 0.31 -9.07
CA LYS A 154 -6.57 -0.76 -9.67
C LYS A 154 -6.45 -2.11 -8.97
N VAL A 155 -5.75 -2.18 -7.83
CA VAL A 155 -5.72 -3.42 -7.02
C VAL A 155 -7.09 -3.61 -6.36
N PRO A 156 -7.79 -4.73 -6.59
CA PRO A 156 -9.05 -5.03 -5.92
C PRO A 156 -8.76 -5.38 -4.45
N LEU A 157 -8.79 -4.38 -3.58
CA LEU A 157 -8.23 -4.50 -2.24
C LEU A 157 -8.90 -5.60 -1.42
N THR A 158 -10.23 -5.66 -1.37
CA THR A 158 -10.97 -6.66 -0.58
C THR A 158 -10.56 -8.08 -0.99
N TYR A 159 -10.60 -8.35 -2.31
CA TYR A 159 -10.19 -9.63 -2.86
C TYR A 159 -8.72 -9.94 -2.56
N THR A 160 -7.84 -8.95 -2.65
CA THR A 160 -6.41 -9.11 -2.36
C THR A 160 -6.16 -9.42 -0.90
N ILE A 161 -6.85 -8.74 0.03
CA ILE A 161 -6.77 -9.01 1.46
C ILE A 161 -7.25 -10.44 1.75
N GLU A 162 -8.38 -10.86 1.18
CA GLU A 162 -8.91 -12.22 1.33
C GLU A 162 -7.93 -13.28 0.81
N LEU A 163 -7.34 -13.08 -0.38
CA LEU A 163 -6.33 -13.98 -0.91
C LEU A 163 -5.13 -14.13 0.03
N ILE A 164 -4.61 -13.01 0.56
CA ILE A 164 -3.48 -13.03 1.50
C ILE A 164 -3.85 -13.76 2.78
N LEU A 165 -5.05 -13.52 3.32
CA LEU A 165 -5.49 -14.15 4.56
C LEU A 165 -5.70 -15.66 4.40
N ASN A 166 -6.23 -16.10 3.26
CA ASN A 166 -6.37 -17.52 2.94
C ASN A 166 -5.02 -18.22 2.81
N GLU A 167 -4.03 -17.55 2.23
CA GLU A 167 -2.66 -18.08 2.11
C GLU A 167 -1.94 -18.15 3.48
N LEU A 168 -2.11 -17.14 4.33
CA LEU A 168 -1.47 -17.09 5.65
C LEU A 168 -2.14 -17.97 6.70
N TYR A 169 -3.46 -18.18 6.60
CA TYR A 169 -4.27 -18.91 7.58
C TYR A 169 -5.18 -19.94 6.90
N PRO A 170 -4.62 -20.94 6.19
CA PRO A 170 -5.40 -21.90 5.39
C PRO A 170 -6.32 -22.79 6.25
N GLU A 171 -6.00 -22.97 7.53
CA GLU A 171 -6.82 -23.72 8.48
C GLU A 171 -8.07 -22.96 8.93
N CYS A 172 -8.18 -21.66 8.64
CA CYS A 172 -9.34 -20.89 9.02
C CYS A 172 -10.51 -21.10 8.06
N THR A 173 -11.65 -21.55 8.59
CA THR A 173 -12.87 -21.76 7.81
C THR A 173 -13.92 -20.68 8.07
N GLU A 174 -14.76 -20.41 7.07
CA GLU A 174 -15.90 -19.48 7.21
C GLU A 174 -16.84 -19.87 8.34
N THR A 175 -17.11 -21.16 8.51
CA THR A 175 -17.96 -21.67 9.59
C THR A 175 -17.37 -21.41 10.96
N CYS A 176 -16.04 -21.40 11.10
CA CYS A 176 -15.38 -21.03 12.36
C CYS A 176 -15.38 -19.51 12.56
N ARG A 177 -15.14 -18.71 11.50
CA ARG A 177 -15.21 -17.23 11.58
C ARG A 177 -16.58 -16.72 12.00
N GLY A 178 -17.67 -17.37 11.59
CA GLY A 178 -19.04 -17.02 12.00
C GLY A 178 -19.36 -17.27 13.47
N LYS A 179 -18.51 -17.97 14.22
CA LYS A 179 -18.72 -18.24 15.65
C LYS A 179 -18.33 -17.02 16.51
N PRO A 180 -18.89 -16.89 17.73
CA PRO A 180 -18.40 -15.93 18.71
C PRO A 180 -16.89 -16.08 18.92
N ARG A 181 -16.18 -14.97 19.14
CA ARG A 181 -14.71 -14.94 19.29
C ARG A 181 -14.18 -15.93 20.34
N THR A 182 -14.92 -16.16 21.41
CA THR A 182 -14.58 -17.16 22.45
C THR A 182 -14.57 -18.60 21.96
N LYS A 183 -15.32 -18.90 20.89
CA LYS A 183 -15.46 -20.24 20.28
C LYS A 183 -14.65 -20.42 18.98
N GLN A 184 -13.89 -19.40 18.57
CA GLN A 184 -13.01 -19.48 17.40
C GLN A 184 -11.71 -20.21 17.73
N CYS A 185 -11.17 -20.99 16.78
CA CYS A 185 -9.81 -21.53 16.86
C CYS A 185 -8.76 -20.41 16.78
N SER A 186 -7.50 -20.72 17.15
CA SER A 186 -6.38 -19.77 17.07
C SER A 186 -6.21 -19.21 15.66
N ALA A 187 -6.15 -20.08 14.63
CA ALA A 187 -5.97 -19.66 13.25
C ALA A 187 -7.03 -18.65 12.78
N CYS A 188 -8.30 -18.82 13.17
CA CYS A 188 -9.33 -17.85 12.81
C CYS A 188 -9.30 -16.55 13.63
N LYS A 189 -8.86 -16.61 14.89
CA LYS A 189 -8.61 -15.39 15.67
C LYS A 189 -7.49 -14.58 15.04
N ASP A 190 -6.41 -15.25 14.64
CA ASP A 190 -5.25 -14.66 13.99
C ASP A 190 -5.59 -14.11 12.60
N HIS A 191 -6.39 -14.84 11.82
CA HIS A 191 -6.97 -14.35 10.57
C HIS A 191 -7.74 -13.04 10.79
N THR A 192 -8.69 -12.99 11.72
CA THR A 192 -9.47 -11.77 12.00
C THR A 192 -8.59 -10.63 12.51
N ASN A 193 -7.56 -10.95 13.31
CA ASN A 193 -6.61 -9.96 13.80
C ASN A 193 -5.73 -9.38 12.68
N PHE A 194 -5.25 -10.23 11.76
CA PHE A 194 -4.49 -9.78 10.60
C PHE A 194 -5.34 -8.95 9.64
N GLU A 195 -6.59 -9.36 9.44
CA GLU A 195 -7.56 -8.57 8.68
C GLU A 195 -7.77 -7.19 9.30
N THR A 196 -7.88 -7.13 10.64
CA THR A 196 -7.98 -5.86 11.37
C THR A 196 -6.74 -4.98 11.11
N LEU A 197 -5.53 -5.53 11.19
CA LEU A 197 -4.30 -4.79 10.87
C LEU A 197 -4.30 -4.25 9.44
N PHE A 198 -4.69 -5.07 8.46
CA PHE A 198 -4.80 -4.64 7.07
C PHE A 198 -5.78 -3.49 6.93
N ARG A 199 -6.99 -3.65 7.46
CA ARG A 199 -8.03 -2.63 7.38
C ARG A 199 -7.58 -1.35 8.09
N SER A 200 -6.93 -1.41 9.24
CA SER A 200 -6.38 -0.22 9.89
C SER A 200 -5.31 0.49 9.04
N ALA A 201 -4.46 -0.25 8.32
CA ALA A 201 -3.47 0.33 7.41
C ALA A 201 -4.09 0.93 6.15
N THR A 202 -5.18 0.34 5.66
CA THR A 202 -5.75 0.65 4.35
C THR A 202 -6.99 1.52 4.40
N SER A 203 -7.70 1.63 5.54
CA SER A 203 -8.97 2.37 5.66
C SER A 203 -8.86 3.70 6.42
N GLU A 204 -7.82 3.89 7.26
CA GLU A 204 -7.67 5.07 8.12
C GLU A 204 -6.56 6.05 7.67
N GLY A 205 -5.69 5.61 6.75
CA GLY A 205 -4.75 6.49 6.01
C GLY A 205 -5.08 6.60 4.51
N HIS A 206 -6.04 5.82 4.05
CA HIS A 206 -6.54 5.81 2.68
C HIS A 206 -8.03 5.47 2.72
N PRO A 207 -8.92 6.29 2.14
CA PRO A 207 -10.29 5.89 1.98
C PRO A 207 -10.32 4.90 0.83
N PHE A 208 -10.75 3.67 1.11
CA PHE A 208 -11.50 2.87 0.15
C PHE A 208 -13.01 3.14 0.30
N SER A 209 -13.37 4.36 0.73
CA SER A 209 -14.37 5.07 -0.08
C SER A 209 -13.72 5.32 -1.43
N SER A 210 -14.48 5.42 -2.51
CA SER A 210 -13.96 5.49 -3.89
C SER A 210 -12.99 6.65 -4.20
N LYS A 211 -12.56 7.46 -3.21
CA LYS A 211 -11.83 8.74 -3.38
C LYS A 211 -10.83 9.02 -2.25
N TYR A 212 -9.62 9.49 -2.59
CA TYR A 212 -8.62 10.02 -1.64
C TYR A 212 -9.13 11.30 -0.95
N GLN A 213 -8.91 11.45 0.36
CA GLN A 213 -9.32 12.64 1.13
C GLN A 213 -8.25 13.74 1.09
N ILE A 214 -8.66 14.97 0.81
CA ILE A 214 -7.79 16.16 0.77
C ILE A 214 -8.32 17.21 1.76
N HIS A 215 -7.46 17.59 2.71
CA HIS A 215 -7.63 18.80 3.51
C HIS A 215 -6.83 19.94 2.84
N ARG A 216 -7.49 21.07 2.53
CA ARG A 216 -6.86 22.26 1.94
C ARG A 216 -6.88 23.39 2.95
#